data_AF-A0A413FI83-F1
#
_entry.id   AF-A0A413FI83-F1
#
_cell.length_a   1.000
_cell.length_b   1.000
_cell.length_c   1.000
_cell.angle_alpha   90.00
_cell.angle_beta   90.00
_cell.angle_gamma   90.00
#
_symmetry.space_group_name_H-M   'P 1'
#
loop_
_entity.id
_entity.type
_entity.pdbx_description
1 polymer ?
#
loop_
_entity_poly.entity_id
_entity_poly.type
_entity_poly.pdbx_seq_one_letter_code
_entity_poly.pdbx_strand_id
1 'polypeptide(L)'
;MENDYKKTGWVNGSEPDMDAEHMNNIEDGIDGLYHPEFDDSGTVEGITSFPAFLSTVINKMNPIAFYKNFKAGMKYVLHTGSLINNGLCTETGKYAADATQLNPNIENTLAWKVAKANSDLDNIATNLSNVSTGLAATNIDLDPLKSNRVSHINSNVLNKVNIVLWDADTADTPFKAGNTNRGNGFCITYSSGEPYSCQLAMAVGDSHVFTRNSGPDGWSGWTTK
;
A
#
# COMPACT_ATOMS: atom_id res chain seq x y z
N MET A 1 14.80 -63.34 28.01
CA MET A 1 16.05 -63.40 27.23
C MET A 1 15.65 -63.99 25.89
N GLU A 2 15.62 -63.16 24.87
CA GLU A 2 15.31 -63.56 23.50
C GLU A 2 16.47 -64.43 23.02
N ASN A 3 16.19 -65.66 22.60
CA ASN A 3 17.22 -66.54 22.06
C ASN A 3 17.51 -66.05 20.64
N ASP A 4 18.63 -65.36 20.47
CA ASP A 4 19.11 -64.98 19.14
C ASP A 4 19.20 -66.23 18.26
N TYR A 5 18.45 -66.20 17.15
CA TYR A 5 18.46 -67.25 16.14
C TYR A 5 19.88 -67.39 15.57
N LYS A 6 20.45 -68.59 15.67
CA LYS A 6 21.76 -68.91 15.08
C LYS A 6 21.53 -69.68 13.79
N LYS A 7 21.82 -69.02 12.66
CA LYS A 7 21.78 -69.64 11.32
C LYS A 7 22.63 -70.91 11.30
N THR A 8 22.12 -71.97 10.69
CA THR A 8 22.83 -73.25 10.63
C THR A 8 24.09 -73.10 9.78
N GLY A 9 25.25 -73.49 10.33
CA GLY A 9 26.54 -73.45 9.64
C GLY A 9 26.93 -74.84 9.17
N TRP A 10 27.49 -74.92 7.96
CA TRP A 10 27.96 -76.16 7.34
C TRP A 10 28.82 -77.00 8.29
N VAL A 11 28.51 -78.29 8.43
CA VAL A 11 29.43 -79.27 9.02
C VAL A 11 30.29 -79.81 7.87
N ASN A 12 31.51 -79.29 7.73
CA ASN A 12 32.41 -79.64 6.63
C ASN A 12 32.79 -81.14 6.70
N GLY A 13 32.19 -81.97 5.84
CA GLY A 13 32.50 -83.40 5.72
C GLY A 13 31.39 -84.32 5.24
N SER A 14 30.15 -83.86 5.12
CA SER A 14 29.04 -84.63 4.52
C SER A 14 28.86 -84.23 3.05
N GLU A 15 28.55 -85.18 2.16
CA GLU A 15 28.26 -84.95 0.73
C GLU A 15 27.21 -83.83 0.55
N PRO A 16 27.21 -83.07 -0.58
CA PRO A 16 26.28 -81.97 -0.78
C PRO A 16 24.87 -82.54 -0.91
N ASP A 17 24.15 -82.51 0.21
CA ASP A 17 22.76 -82.85 0.29
C ASP A 17 21.99 -81.65 -0.30
N MET A 18 21.33 -81.91 -1.43
CA MET A 18 20.62 -80.90 -2.24
C MET A 18 19.51 -80.18 -1.44
N ASP A 19 19.19 -80.68 -0.26
CA ASP A 19 18.27 -80.14 0.74
C ASP A 19 18.88 -79.05 1.62
N ALA A 20 20.18 -79.08 1.95
CA ALA A 20 20.82 -78.04 2.78
C ALA A 20 20.95 -76.70 2.04
N GLU A 21 21.27 -76.72 0.74
CA GLU A 21 21.27 -75.51 -0.09
C GLU A 21 19.85 -74.95 -0.27
N HIS A 22 18.86 -75.83 -0.46
CA HIS A 22 17.47 -75.42 -0.64
C HIS A 22 16.88 -74.86 0.66
N MET A 23 17.25 -75.42 1.81
CA MET A 23 16.84 -74.94 3.14
C MET A 23 17.50 -73.60 3.50
N ASN A 24 18.77 -73.38 3.14
CA ASN A 24 19.44 -72.08 3.32
C ASN A 24 18.77 -70.96 2.50
N ASN A 25 18.42 -71.25 1.24
CA ASN A 25 17.71 -70.29 0.39
C ASN A 25 16.27 -69.99 0.90
N ILE A 26 15.63 -70.98 1.53
CA ILE A 26 14.32 -70.79 2.19
C ILE A 26 14.48 -69.98 3.48
N GLU A 27 15.50 -70.25 4.31
CA GLU A 27 15.80 -69.48 5.52
C GLU A 27 16.14 -68.02 5.21
N ASP A 28 16.91 -67.75 4.16
CA ASP A 28 17.22 -66.38 3.70
C ASP A 28 15.98 -65.65 3.13
N GLY A 29 15.13 -66.36 2.38
CA GLY A 29 13.88 -65.81 1.88
C GLY A 29 12.86 -65.51 2.99
N ILE A 30 12.89 -66.30 4.07
CA ILE A 30 12.07 -66.09 5.27
C ILE A 30 12.65 -64.95 6.12
N ASP A 31 13.97 -64.86 6.30
CA ASP A 31 14.62 -63.79 7.06
C ASP A 31 14.36 -62.40 6.43
N GLY A 32 14.43 -62.30 5.09
CA GLY A 32 14.05 -61.09 4.37
C GLY A 32 12.57 -60.67 4.53
N LEU A 33 11.70 -61.58 4.97
CA LEU A 33 10.29 -61.29 5.28
C LEU A 33 10.11 -60.73 6.71
N TYR A 34 10.97 -61.12 7.65
CA TYR A 34 10.92 -60.71 9.06
C TYR A 34 11.82 -59.52 9.39
N HIS A 35 12.89 -59.31 8.62
CA HIS A 35 13.83 -58.18 8.76
C HIS A 35 13.93 -57.35 7.47
N PRO A 36 12.82 -56.73 7.01
CA PRO A 36 12.85 -55.92 5.80
C PRO A 36 13.67 -54.64 6.01
N GLU A 37 14.80 -54.52 5.31
CA GLU A 37 15.56 -53.27 5.25
C GLU A 37 14.68 -52.15 4.68
N PHE A 38 14.71 -50.98 5.32
CA PHE A 38 13.96 -49.82 4.86
C PHE A 38 14.83 -49.01 3.92
N ASP A 39 14.62 -49.20 2.62
CA ASP A 39 15.20 -48.34 1.58
C ASP A 39 14.39 -47.03 1.47
N ASP A 40 14.98 -45.93 1.97
CA ASP A 40 14.44 -44.56 1.90
C ASP A 40 15.16 -43.72 0.83
N SER A 41 15.83 -44.35 -0.15
CA SER A 41 16.55 -43.64 -1.23
C SER A 41 15.64 -42.79 -2.13
N GLY A 42 14.32 -43.00 -2.05
CA GLY A 42 13.33 -42.23 -2.79
C GLY A 42 13.18 -42.66 -4.26
N THR A 43 13.88 -43.70 -4.70
CA THR A 43 13.80 -44.24 -6.06
C THR A 43 13.81 -45.76 -6.05
N VAL A 44 12.72 -46.38 -6.52
CA VAL A 44 12.62 -47.84 -6.67
C VAL A 44 12.53 -48.18 -8.15
N GLU A 45 13.46 -49.02 -8.63
CA GLU A 45 13.51 -49.45 -10.03
C GLU A 45 12.17 -50.13 -10.43
N GLY A 46 11.54 -49.65 -11.50
CA GLY A 46 10.27 -50.19 -12.02
C GLY A 46 8.98 -49.52 -11.54
N ILE A 47 9.02 -48.60 -10.56
CA ILE A 47 7.84 -47.81 -10.14
C ILE A 47 7.95 -46.38 -10.70
N THR A 48 7.31 -46.15 -11.85
CA THR A 48 7.36 -44.86 -12.57
C THR A 48 6.07 -44.05 -12.53
N SER A 49 4.99 -44.61 -11.97
CA SER A 49 3.68 -43.94 -11.89
C SER A 49 2.79 -44.53 -10.77
N PHE A 50 1.77 -43.78 -10.34
CA PHE A 50 0.81 -44.20 -9.31
C PHE A 50 0.02 -45.47 -9.67
N PRO A 51 -0.43 -45.69 -10.93
CA PRO A 51 -1.01 -46.96 -11.35
C PRO A 51 -0.01 -48.13 -11.34
N ALA A 52 1.25 -47.89 -11.71
CA ALA A 52 2.31 -48.91 -11.63
C ALA A 52 2.57 -49.31 -10.16
N PHE A 53 2.60 -48.33 -9.25
CA PHE A 53 2.64 -48.56 -7.81
C PHE A 53 1.45 -49.42 -7.33
N LEU A 54 0.21 -49.02 -7.65
CA LEU A 54 -0.99 -49.78 -7.28
C LEU A 54 -0.99 -51.21 -7.81
N SER A 55 -0.46 -51.44 -9.02
CA SER A 55 -0.34 -52.77 -9.62
C SER A 55 0.64 -53.69 -8.84
N THR A 56 1.70 -53.14 -8.25
CA THR A 56 2.63 -53.90 -7.39
C THR A 56 2.02 -54.26 -6.03
N VAL A 57 1.16 -53.37 -5.51
CA VAL A 57 0.44 -53.52 -4.25
C VAL A 57 -0.65 -54.60 -4.36
N ILE A 58 -1.29 -54.73 -5.52
CA ILE A 58 -2.39 -55.68 -5.75
C ILE A 58 -1.90 -57.11 -6.00
N ASN A 59 -0.70 -57.30 -6.58
CA ASN A 59 -0.32 -58.62 -7.09
C ASN A 59 0.62 -59.45 -6.21
N LYS A 60 1.42 -58.87 -5.29
CA LYS A 60 2.48 -59.65 -4.60
C LYS A 60 2.89 -59.20 -3.19
N MET A 61 2.19 -58.27 -2.54
CA MET A 61 2.69 -57.66 -1.30
C MET A 61 2.09 -58.30 -0.04
N ASN A 62 2.94 -58.78 0.88
CA ASN A 62 2.53 -59.17 2.24
C ASN A 62 1.81 -57.97 2.93
N PRO A 63 0.68 -58.18 3.64
CA PRO A 63 -0.06 -57.14 4.36
C PRO A 63 0.76 -56.18 5.24
N ILE A 64 1.87 -56.64 5.82
CA ILE A 64 2.78 -55.82 6.63
C ILE A 64 3.55 -54.83 5.75
N ALA A 65 4.07 -55.29 4.61
CA ALA A 65 4.75 -54.43 3.63
C ALA A 65 3.76 -53.49 2.94
N PHE A 66 2.53 -53.94 2.69
CA PHE A 66 1.44 -53.08 2.26
C PHE A 66 1.22 -51.94 3.25
N TYR A 67 1.12 -52.22 4.55
CA TYR A 67 0.85 -51.18 5.56
C TYR A 67 2.02 -50.19 5.70
N LYS A 68 3.26 -50.67 5.61
CA LYS A 68 4.48 -49.85 5.61
C LYS A 68 4.53 -48.91 4.39
N ASN A 69 4.28 -49.46 3.19
CA ASN A 69 4.31 -48.72 1.93
C ASN A 69 3.11 -47.78 1.77
N PHE A 70 1.94 -48.16 2.28
CA PHE A 70 0.77 -47.31 2.36
C PHE A 70 1.01 -46.13 3.31
N LYS A 71 1.57 -46.38 4.50
CA LYS A 71 1.94 -45.33 5.46
C LYS A 71 3.02 -44.38 4.90
N ALA A 72 4.01 -44.90 4.17
CA ALA A 72 5.02 -44.09 3.48
C ALA A 72 4.41 -43.29 2.30
N GLY A 73 3.52 -43.92 1.52
CA GLY A 73 2.78 -43.29 0.42
C GLY A 73 1.88 -42.15 0.87
N MET A 74 1.25 -42.28 2.05
CA MET A 74 0.42 -41.24 2.64
C MET A 74 1.17 -39.93 2.96
N LYS A 75 2.51 -39.96 3.11
CA LYS A 75 3.35 -38.75 3.20
C LYS A 75 3.28 -37.89 1.93
N TYR A 76 3.05 -38.52 0.77
CA TYR A 76 2.95 -37.86 -0.54
C TYR A 76 1.51 -37.46 -0.88
N VAL A 77 0.51 -38.18 -0.36
CA VAL A 77 -0.92 -37.84 -0.51
C VAL A 77 -1.30 -36.57 0.28
N LEU A 78 -0.52 -36.20 1.30
CA LEU A 78 -0.70 -34.97 2.07
C LEU A 78 -0.01 -33.72 1.49
N HIS A 79 0.72 -33.80 0.35
CA HIS A 79 1.15 -32.59 -0.36
C HIS A 79 0.01 -31.91 -1.14
N THR A 80 -1.06 -32.64 -1.44
CA THR A 80 -2.37 -32.09 -1.83
C THR A 80 -3.23 -31.68 -0.62
N GLY A 81 -2.65 -31.62 0.58
CA GLY A 81 -3.17 -30.90 1.75
C GLY A 81 -2.32 -29.67 2.13
N SER A 82 -1.18 -29.45 1.46
CA SER A 82 -0.27 -28.33 1.71
C SER A 82 -0.71 -27.00 1.09
N LEU A 83 -1.87 -26.93 0.46
CA LEU A 83 -2.43 -25.68 -0.06
C LEU A 83 -2.90 -24.73 1.04
N ILE A 84 -2.95 -25.17 2.31
CA ILE A 84 -3.17 -24.28 3.46
C ILE A 84 -2.08 -24.55 4.50
N ASN A 85 -0.99 -23.78 4.40
CA ASN A 85 0.00 -23.66 5.46
C ASN A 85 -0.56 -22.80 6.60
N ASN A 86 -0.94 -23.44 7.70
CA ASN A 86 -1.19 -22.77 8.97
C ASN A 86 0.12 -22.71 9.78
N GLY A 87 1.00 -21.76 9.51
CA GLY A 87 2.12 -21.45 10.43
C GLY A 87 3.44 -21.08 9.78
N LEU A 88 3.77 -19.78 9.90
CA LEU A 88 5.10 -19.20 10.07
C LEU A 88 6.28 -19.94 9.43
N CYS A 89 6.59 -19.57 8.19
CA CYS A 89 7.84 -19.95 7.54
C CYS A 89 9.00 -19.11 8.10
N THR A 90 10.12 -19.77 8.43
CA THR A 90 11.37 -19.15 8.88
C THR A 90 12.36 -18.87 7.74
N GLU A 91 12.00 -19.15 6.49
CA GLU A 91 12.84 -18.99 5.29
C GLU A 91 12.21 -18.01 4.29
N THR A 92 12.91 -16.92 3.94
CA THR A 92 12.46 -15.92 2.97
C THR A 92 12.26 -16.53 1.58
N GLY A 93 11.09 -16.34 0.97
CA GLY A 93 10.82 -16.66 -0.45
C GLY A 93 10.40 -18.10 -0.77
N LYS A 94 10.28 -18.99 0.23
CA LYS A 94 9.93 -20.41 0.01
C LYS A 94 8.43 -20.67 -0.20
N TYR A 95 7.57 -19.82 0.35
CA TYR A 95 6.12 -19.88 0.15
C TYR A 95 5.56 -18.49 -0.18
N ALA A 96 4.58 -18.43 -1.08
CA ALA A 96 4.09 -17.19 -1.70
C ALA A 96 3.20 -16.28 -0.80
N ALA A 97 3.30 -16.40 0.53
CA ALA A 97 2.33 -15.93 1.54
C ALA A 97 1.10 -16.86 1.71
N ASP A 98 0.53 -16.88 2.92
CA ASP A 98 -0.74 -17.55 3.22
C ASP A 98 -1.82 -16.97 2.30
N ALA A 99 -2.58 -17.83 1.61
CA ALA A 99 -3.67 -17.42 0.71
C ALA A 99 -4.65 -16.46 1.40
N THR A 100 -4.82 -16.60 2.72
CA THR A 100 -5.62 -15.68 3.55
C THR A 100 -5.01 -14.27 3.58
N GLN A 101 -3.69 -14.14 3.76
CA GLN A 101 -3.01 -12.84 3.88
C GLN A 101 -3.06 -12.01 2.59
N LEU A 102 -3.22 -12.66 1.44
CA LEU A 102 -3.30 -12.03 0.12
C LEU A 102 -4.72 -11.64 -0.30
N ASN A 103 -5.75 -12.01 0.47
CA ASN A 103 -7.12 -11.67 0.14
C ASN A 103 -7.50 -10.30 0.73
N PRO A 104 -7.75 -9.27 -0.10
CA PRO A 104 -8.10 -7.93 0.38
C PRO A 104 -9.51 -7.86 0.98
N ASN A 105 -10.34 -8.88 0.82
CA ASN A 105 -11.71 -8.93 1.35
C ASN A 105 -11.80 -9.54 2.76
N ILE A 106 -10.69 -10.04 3.31
CA ILE A 106 -10.64 -10.58 4.68
C ILE A 106 -10.03 -9.52 5.58
N GLU A 107 -10.77 -9.10 6.60
CA GLU A 107 -10.33 -8.05 7.51
C GLU A 107 -8.98 -8.37 8.18
N ASN A 108 -8.16 -7.35 8.41
CA ASN A 108 -6.86 -7.42 9.10
C ASN A 108 -5.75 -8.23 8.41
N THR A 109 -5.97 -8.73 7.20
CA THR A 109 -4.90 -9.29 6.36
C THR A 109 -3.97 -8.20 5.83
N LEU A 110 -2.77 -8.58 5.36
CA LEU A 110 -1.87 -7.63 4.72
C LEU A 110 -2.52 -6.93 3.52
N ALA A 111 -3.17 -7.69 2.62
CA ALA A 111 -3.85 -7.12 1.46
C ALA A 111 -5.00 -6.17 1.85
N TRP A 112 -5.77 -6.51 2.88
CA TRP A 112 -6.83 -5.63 3.39
C TRP A 112 -6.26 -4.35 4.00
N LYS A 113 -5.19 -4.44 4.80
CA LYS A 113 -4.55 -3.25 5.40
C LYS A 113 -4.02 -2.30 4.33
N VAL A 114 -3.44 -2.83 3.24
CA VAL A 114 -3.00 -2.02 2.10
C VAL A 114 -4.19 -1.38 1.37
N ALA A 115 -5.24 -2.15 1.07
CA ALA A 115 -6.43 -1.63 0.41
C ALA A 115 -7.13 -0.54 1.26
N LYS A 116 -7.22 -0.76 2.58
CA LYS A 116 -7.77 0.19 3.54
C LYS A 116 -6.92 1.47 3.58
N ALA A 117 -5.60 1.35 3.69
CA ALA A 117 -4.70 2.50 3.69
C ALA A 117 -4.82 3.32 2.39
N ASN A 118 -4.91 2.66 1.23
CA ASN A 118 -5.13 3.34 -0.05
C ASN A 118 -6.46 4.10 -0.07
N SER A 119 -7.56 3.47 0.39
CA SER A 119 -8.86 4.13 0.48
C SER A 119 -8.86 5.32 1.45
N ASP A 120 -8.19 5.20 2.60
CA ASP A 120 -8.06 6.28 3.57
C ASP A 120 -7.21 7.44 2.99
N LEU A 121 -6.15 7.13 2.23
CA LEU A 121 -5.34 8.13 1.52
C LEU A 121 -6.16 8.87 0.44
N ASP A 122 -6.99 8.17 -0.33
CA ASP A 122 -7.87 8.78 -1.33
C ASP A 122 -8.89 9.74 -0.70
N ASN A 123 -9.44 9.34 0.46
CA ASN A 123 -10.33 10.21 1.25
C ASN A 123 -9.61 11.46 1.75
N ILE A 124 -8.37 11.32 2.25
CA ILE A 124 -7.54 12.45 2.69
C ILE A 124 -7.24 13.39 1.52
N ALA A 125 -6.87 12.85 0.35
CA ALA A 125 -6.60 13.64 -0.85
C ALA A 125 -7.83 14.45 -1.28
N THR A 126 -9.01 13.83 -1.25
CA THR A 126 -10.28 14.50 -1.54
C THR A 126 -10.58 15.62 -0.55
N ASN A 127 -10.42 15.36 0.74
CA ASN A 127 -10.64 16.36 1.79
C ASN A 127 -9.67 17.55 1.67
N LEU A 128 -8.39 17.28 1.38
CA LEU A 128 -7.39 18.33 1.17
C LEU A 128 -7.72 19.19 -0.05
N SER A 129 -8.18 18.58 -1.14
CA SER A 129 -8.64 19.31 -2.33
C SER A 129 -9.82 20.25 -2.01
N ASN A 130 -10.79 19.76 -1.24
CA ASN A 130 -11.95 20.56 -0.82
C ASN A 130 -11.53 21.72 0.10
N VAL A 131 -10.64 21.47 1.07
CA VAL A 131 -10.08 22.52 1.94
C VAL A 131 -9.32 23.56 1.13
N SER A 132 -8.48 23.13 0.19
CA SER A 132 -7.73 24.03 -0.70
C SER A 132 -8.67 24.92 -1.50
N THR A 133 -9.75 24.36 -2.04
CA THR A 133 -10.76 25.11 -2.80
C THR A 133 -11.49 26.13 -1.90
N GLY A 134 -11.90 25.72 -0.71
CA GLY A 134 -12.56 26.61 0.27
C GLY A 134 -11.64 27.74 0.76
N LEU A 135 -10.36 27.46 0.97
CA LEU A 135 -9.37 28.47 1.34
C LEU A 135 -9.12 29.46 0.19
N ALA A 136 -9.05 28.98 -1.05
CA ALA A 136 -8.90 29.84 -2.22
C ALA A 136 -10.09 30.81 -2.37
N ALA A 137 -11.32 30.32 -2.18
CA ALA A 137 -12.52 31.16 -2.16
C ALA A 137 -12.49 32.20 -1.04
N THR A 138 -12.17 31.77 0.19
CA THR A 138 -12.01 32.69 1.33
C THR A 138 -10.93 33.75 1.08
N ASN A 139 -9.82 33.38 0.44
CA ASN A 139 -8.77 34.32 0.10
C ASN A 139 -9.27 35.38 -0.90
N ILE A 140 -10.03 34.96 -1.93
CA ILE A 140 -10.67 35.87 -2.90
C ILE A 140 -11.66 36.83 -2.23
N ASP A 141 -12.32 36.39 -1.16
CA ASP A 141 -13.29 37.21 -0.42
C ASP A 141 -12.62 38.13 0.61
N LEU A 142 -11.50 37.72 1.21
CA LEU A 142 -10.76 38.54 2.17
C LEU A 142 -9.80 39.53 1.50
N ASP A 143 -9.29 39.24 0.30
CA ASP A 143 -8.44 40.14 -0.48
C ASP A 143 -9.03 41.57 -0.63
N PRO A 144 -10.33 41.76 -0.93
CA PRO A 144 -10.93 43.09 -0.96
C PRO A 144 -11.14 43.76 0.42
N LEU A 145 -11.21 42.99 1.52
CA LEU A 145 -11.43 43.51 2.89
C LEU A 145 -10.13 43.84 3.64
N LYS A 146 -9.04 43.10 3.39
CA LYS A 146 -7.73 43.40 3.95
C LYS A 146 -7.09 44.47 3.09
N SER A 147 -7.22 45.72 3.51
CA SER A 147 -6.51 46.82 2.87
C SER A 147 -5.00 46.63 2.96
N ASN A 148 -4.40 46.07 1.92
CA ASN A 148 -2.97 45.97 1.79
C ASN A 148 -2.38 47.39 1.63
N ARG A 149 -1.14 47.58 2.09
CA ARG A 149 -0.37 48.74 1.64
C ARG A 149 -0.19 48.59 0.13
N VAL A 150 -0.69 49.56 -0.62
CA VAL A 150 -0.56 49.57 -2.07
C VAL A 150 0.57 50.51 -2.47
N SER A 151 1.31 50.15 -3.52
CA SER A 151 2.24 51.08 -4.19
C SER A 151 1.48 52.20 -4.92
N HIS A 152 0.22 51.93 -5.28
CA HIS A 152 -0.62 52.83 -6.05
C HIS A 152 -2.09 52.76 -5.59
N ILE A 153 -2.69 53.91 -5.29
CA ILE A 153 -4.08 53.94 -4.75
C ILE A 153 -5.15 53.49 -5.77
N ASN A 154 -4.80 53.50 -7.06
CA ASN A 154 -5.66 53.01 -8.15
C ASN A 154 -5.60 51.48 -8.37
N SER A 155 -4.83 50.73 -7.59
CA SER A 155 -4.87 49.27 -7.63
C SER A 155 -6.23 48.76 -7.14
N ASN A 156 -6.97 48.10 -8.02
CA ASN A 156 -8.33 47.62 -7.77
C ASN A 156 -8.50 46.16 -8.19
N VAL A 157 -9.25 45.39 -7.39
CA VAL A 157 -9.94 44.19 -7.88
C VAL A 157 -11.23 44.65 -8.56
N LEU A 158 -11.39 44.25 -9.83
CA LEU A 158 -12.54 44.62 -10.66
C LEU A 158 -13.86 44.12 -10.06
N ASN A 159 -14.92 44.92 -10.21
CA ASN A 159 -16.28 44.64 -9.77
C ASN A 159 -16.42 44.36 -8.27
N LYS A 160 -15.47 44.85 -7.46
CA LYS A 160 -15.51 44.79 -6.00
C LYS A 160 -15.25 46.16 -5.40
N VAL A 161 -15.81 46.41 -4.22
CA VAL A 161 -15.38 47.53 -3.38
C VAL A 161 -14.09 47.10 -2.70
N ASN A 162 -13.02 47.86 -2.91
CA ASN A 162 -11.72 47.65 -2.30
C ASN A 162 -11.50 48.71 -1.23
N ILE A 163 -10.90 48.33 -0.12
CA ILE A 163 -10.35 49.26 0.85
C ILE A 163 -8.83 49.17 0.71
N VAL A 164 -8.14 50.29 0.52
CA VAL A 164 -6.67 50.33 0.35
C VAL A 164 -6.06 51.30 1.35
N LEU A 165 -4.87 50.99 1.88
CA LEU A 165 -4.11 51.91 2.73
C LEU A 165 -3.01 52.57 1.93
N TRP A 166 -2.74 53.84 2.22
CA TRP A 166 -1.61 54.56 1.64
C TRP A 166 -0.61 55.05 2.69
N ASP A 167 0.61 55.27 2.23
CA ASP A 167 1.66 56.01 2.94
C ASP A 167 2.29 57.08 2.04
N ALA A 168 3.38 57.67 2.53
CA ALA A 168 4.03 58.81 1.91
C ALA A 168 4.63 58.47 0.54
N ASP A 169 4.85 57.18 0.26
CA ASP A 169 5.42 56.69 -0.99
C ASP A 169 4.36 56.21 -1.99
N THR A 170 3.16 55.88 -1.53
CA THR A 170 2.03 55.51 -2.40
C THR A 170 1.70 56.60 -3.41
N ALA A 171 1.66 56.23 -4.69
CA ALA A 171 1.35 57.13 -5.81
C ALA A 171 -0.14 57.51 -5.89
N ASP A 172 -0.41 58.65 -6.53
CA ASP A 172 -1.74 59.20 -6.82
C ASP A 172 -2.65 59.43 -5.62
N THR A 173 -2.10 59.46 -4.40
CA THR A 173 -2.83 59.77 -3.16
C THR A 173 -3.17 61.25 -3.07
N PRO A 174 -4.13 61.64 -2.20
CA PRO A 174 -4.35 63.06 -1.87
C PRO A 174 -3.06 63.75 -1.36
N PHE A 175 -2.19 63.00 -0.68
CA PHE A 175 -0.88 63.51 -0.22
C PHE A 175 0.06 63.83 -1.38
N LYS A 176 0.25 62.91 -2.34
CA LYS A 176 1.09 63.14 -3.53
C LYS A 176 0.55 64.25 -4.43
N ALA A 177 -0.77 64.44 -4.45
CA ALA A 177 -1.41 65.53 -5.17
C ALA A 177 -1.37 66.88 -4.42
N GLY A 178 -0.87 66.92 -3.18
CA GLY A 178 -0.77 68.15 -2.37
C GLY A 178 -2.08 68.60 -1.72
N ASN A 179 -3.11 67.75 -1.71
CA ASN A 179 -4.42 68.06 -1.10
C ASN A 179 -4.42 67.90 0.43
N THR A 180 -3.43 67.21 0.99
CA THR A 180 -3.24 67.06 2.44
C THR A 180 -1.74 67.01 2.78
N ASN A 181 -1.39 67.47 3.99
CA ASN A 181 -0.05 67.32 4.54
C ASN A 181 0.15 65.98 5.27
N ARG A 182 -0.86 65.10 5.27
CA ARG A 182 -0.83 63.81 5.94
C ARG A 182 -0.36 62.73 4.99
N GLY A 183 0.80 62.15 5.29
CA GLY A 183 1.41 61.11 4.48
C GLY A 183 0.69 59.78 4.48
N ASN A 184 -0.37 59.55 5.27
CA ASN A 184 -1.02 58.24 5.39
C ASN A 184 -2.55 58.35 5.56
N GLY A 185 -3.25 57.28 5.19
CA GLY A 185 -4.71 57.22 5.22
C GLY A 185 -5.25 55.94 4.57
N PHE A 186 -6.55 55.95 4.29
CA PHE A 186 -7.22 54.86 3.59
C PHE A 186 -8.14 55.39 2.50
N CYS A 187 -8.33 54.59 1.45
CA CYS A 187 -9.27 54.86 0.37
C CYS A 187 -10.22 53.69 0.15
N ILE A 188 -11.48 54.00 -0.07
CA ILE A 188 -12.50 53.11 -0.58
C ILE A 188 -12.58 53.36 -2.09
N THR A 189 -12.35 52.32 -2.88
CA THR A 189 -12.27 52.41 -4.33
C THR A 189 -13.08 51.30 -4.99
N TYR A 190 -13.79 51.64 -6.05
CA TYR A 190 -14.54 50.70 -6.88
C TYR A 190 -14.20 50.94 -8.34
N SER A 191 -14.01 49.87 -9.09
CA SER A 191 -13.82 49.91 -10.53
C SER A 191 -14.63 48.79 -11.18
N SER A 192 -15.42 49.13 -12.20
CA SER A 192 -16.11 48.15 -13.05
C SER A 192 -15.28 47.69 -14.25
N GLY A 193 -14.01 48.09 -14.30
CA GLY A 193 -13.15 47.99 -15.48
C GLY A 193 -12.93 49.35 -16.15
N GLU A 194 -11.92 49.41 -17.01
CA GLU A 194 -11.65 50.62 -17.80
C GLU A 194 -12.90 51.03 -18.61
N PRO A 195 -13.36 52.29 -18.53
CA PRO A 195 -12.66 53.46 -17.98
C PRO A 195 -13.20 54.00 -16.63
N TYR A 196 -14.19 53.33 -16.02
CA TYR A 196 -14.98 53.93 -14.93
C TYR A 196 -14.60 53.41 -13.54
N SER A 197 -14.11 54.33 -12.71
CA SER A 197 -13.76 54.07 -11.32
C SER A 197 -14.15 55.25 -10.43
N CYS A 198 -14.37 55.01 -9.13
CA CYS A 198 -14.60 56.06 -8.14
C CYS A 198 -13.81 55.79 -6.86
N GLN A 199 -13.41 56.88 -6.20
CA GLN A 199 -12.59 56.84 -5.00
C GLN A 199 -13.08 57.84 -3.96
N LEU A 200 -13.12 57.37 -2.72
CA LEU A 200 -13.29 58.16 -1.51
C LEU A 200 -12.10 57.88 -0.60
N ALA A 201 -11.45 58.91 -0.08
CA ALA A 201 -10.21 58.82 0.65
C ALA A 201 -10.26 59.71 1.90
N MET A 202 -9.66 59.21 3.00
CA MET A 202 -9.51 59.97 4.24
C MET A 202 -8.08 59.85 4.77
N ALA A 203 -7.48 60.99 5.07
CA ALA A 203 -6.15 61.07 5.66
C ALA A 203 -6.21 60.98 7.19
N VAL A 204 -5.19 60.36 7.80
CA VAL A 204 -5.11 60.25 9.27
C VAL A 204 -4.91 61.63 9.88
N GLY A 205 -5.82 62.04 10.76
CA GLY A 205 -5.75 63.35 11.44
C GLY A 205 -6.02 64.54 10.52
N ASP A 206 -6.72 64.31 9.42
CA ASP A 206 -7.33 65.33 8.55
C ASP A 206 -8.85 65.20 8.62
N SER A 207 -9.57 66.32 8.69
CA SER A 207 -11.04 66.32 8.75
C SER A 207 -11.70 66.22 7.37
N HIS A 208 -10.94 66.42 6.30
CA HIS A 208 -11.48 66.43 4.95
C HIS A 208 -11.73 65.03 4.39
N VAL A 209 -12.75 64.94 3.55
CA VAL A 209 -12.96 63.78 2.68
C VAL A 209 -12.50 64.13 1.28
N PHE A 210 -11.65 63.29 0.71
CA PHE A 210 -11.13 63.44 -0.65
C PHE A 210 -11.89 62.52 -1.60
N THR A 211 -12.36 63.03 -2.72
CA THR A 211 -13.04 62.22 -3.73
C THR A 211 -12.47 62.49 -5.11
N ARG A 212 -12.48 61.45 -5.96
CA ARG A 212 -12.19 61.56 -7.39
C ARG A 212 -12.80 60.39 -8.15
N ASN A 213 -12.77 60.48 -9.47
CA ASN A 213 -13.26 59.44 -10.36
C ASN A 213 -12.39 59.34 -11.61
N SER A 214 -12.50 58.22 -12.32
CA SER A 214 -11.94 58.07 -13.66
C SER A 214 -13.07 57.92 -14.69
N GLY A 215 -12.78 58.38 -15.90
CA GLY A 215 -13.58 58.16 -17.10
C GLY A 215 -12.68 57.99 -18.33
N PRO A 216 -13.24 58.02 -19.55
CA PRO A 216 -12.47 57.84 -20.79
C PRO A 216 -11.27 58.81 -20.93
N ASP A 217 -11.36 59.98 -20.32
CA ASP A 217 -10.34 61.03 -20.34
C ASP A 217 -9.28 60.89 -19.23
N GLY A 218 -9.33 59.79 -18.48
CA GLY A 218 -8.44 59.50 -17.36
C GLY A 218 -9.01 59.90 -16.00
N TRP A 219 -8.12 60.04 -15.01
CA TRP A 219 -8.47 60.39 -13.62
C TRP A 219 -8.72 61.88 -13.46
N SER A 220 -9.80 62.23 -12.76
CA SER A 220 -9.99 63.59 -12.25
C SER A 220 -8.96 63.93 -11.18
N GLY A 221 -8.72 65.23 -10.97
CA GLY A 221 -8.04 65.70 -9.76
C GLY A 221 -8.83 65.34 -8.50
N TRP A 222 -8.15 65.35 -7.35
CA TRP A 222 -8.80 65.17 -6.04
C TRP A 222 -9.62 66.40 -5.68
N THR A 223 -10.88 66.18 -5.32
CA THR A 223 -11.77 67.20 -4.75
C THR A 223 -11.86 67.01 -3.25
N THR A 224 -11.86 68.10 -2.51
CA THR A 224 -11.95 68.13 -1.04
C THR A 224 -13.36 68.56 -0.63
N LYS A 225 -13.97 67.85 0.32
CA LYS A 225 -15.27 68.17 0.92
C LYS A 225 -15.15 68.32 2.42
#